data_AF-A0A139KB91-F1
#
_entry.id   AF-A0A139KB91-F1
#
_cell.length_a   1.000
_cell.length_b   1.000
_cell.length_c   1.000
_cell.angle_alpha   90.00
_cell.angle_beta   90.00
_cell.angle_gamma   90.00
#
_symmetry.space_group_name_H-M   'P 1'
#
loop_
_entity.id
_entity.type
_entity.pdbx_description
1 polymer ?
#
loop_
_entity_poly.entity_id
_entity_poly.type
_entity_poly.pdbx_seq_one_letter_code
_entity_poly.pdbx_strand_id
1 'polypeptide(L)'
;MLGTAFTMEGTTGTEGLGGLGMAALLTAPFWLAFVLWPLFWIWRRVRDRQLWTEKVELLVHDPESSEPFGLEVLFGRDGVRVAVDEVNGVEGLSDALTGIPTRKPDEAAGIPFETYDAADLAAWGVAWLEVHPDGEGALAEFARWTDTLRHADNAARR
;
A
#
# COMPACT_ATOMS: atom_id res chain seq x y z
N MET A 1 -49.65 12.20 35.93
CA MET A 1 -50.09 12.52 34.55
C MET A 1 -49.25 11.71 33.57
N LEU A 2 -49.62 10.45 33.34
CA LEU A 2 -49.15 9.62 32.22
C LEU A 2 -50.06 9.90 31.00
N GLY A 3 -50.27 11.18 30.73
CA GLY A 3 -51.19 11.66 29.70
C GLY A 3 -50.44 11.80 28.39
N THR A 4 -51.10 11.39 27.31
CA THR A 4 -50.83 11.70 25.89
C THR A 4 -49.54 11.17 25.25
N ALA A 5 -48.45 10.92 25.98
CA ALA A 5 -47.19 10.47 25.37
C ALA A 5 -47.22 9.01 24.88
N PHE A 6 -48.05 8.14 25.47
CA PHE A 6 -48.10 6.71 25.14
C PHE A 6 -49.41 6.25 24.47
N THR A 7 -50.49 7.03 24.50
CA THR A 7 -51.81 6.53 24.05
C THR A 7 -52.09 6.73 22.55
N MET A 8 -51.21 7.42 21.81
CA MET A 8 -51.38 7.71 20.36
C MET A 8 -52.78 8.22 19.97
N GLU A 9 -53.52 8.78 20.93
CA GLU A 9 -54.98 8.95 20.88
C GLU A 9 -55.44 10.09 19.97
N GLY A 10 -54.49 10.88 19.45
CA GLY A 10 -54.71 11.95 18.46
C GLY A 10 -54.17 11.67 17.07
N THR A 11 -53.73 10.44 16.77
CA THR A 11 -53.02 10.12 15.51
C THR A 11 -53.87 9.44 14.43
N THR A 12 -55.16 9.25 14.71
CA THR A 12 -56.13 8.51 13.87
C THR A 12 -57.01 9.41 12.99
N GLY A 13 -56.83 10.73 13.02
CA GLY A 13 -57.64 11.67 12.25
C GLY A 13 -56.82 12.52 11.29
N THR A 14 -57.37 12.67 10.08
CA THR A 14 -57.05 13.60 8.98
C THR A 14 -55.91 13.24 8.03
N GLU A 15 -56.34 12.70 6.88
CA GLU A 15 -55.73 12.83 5.55
C GLU A 15 -54.23 12.49 5.39
N GLY A 16 -53.96 11.20 5.17
CA GLY A 16 -52.82 10.75 4.36
C GLY A 16 -51.85 9.82 5.06
N LEU A 17 -51.38 10.15 6.26
CA LEU A 17 -50.40 9.35 7.01
C LEU A 17 -50.69 9.46 8.52
N GLY A 18 -51.13 8.37 9.14
CA GLY A 18 -51.33 8.31 10.59
C GLY A 18 -50.03 8.58 11.37
N GLY A 19 -50.11 8.73 12.69
CA GLY A 19 -48.95 9.08 13.54
C GLY A 19 -47.74 8.15 13.40
N LEU A 20 -47.99 6.86 13.11
CA LEU A 20 -46.94 5.89 12.75
C LEU A 20 -46.25 6.23 11.41
N GLY A 21 -47.02 6.68 10.42
CA GLY A 21 -46.50 7.14 9.13
C GLY A 21 -45.66 8.42 9.25
N MET A 22 -46.09 9.36 10.09
CA MET A 22 -45.31 10.56 10.39
C MET A 22 -44.01 10.24 11.15
N ALA A 23 -44.06 9.34 12.13
CA ALA A 23 -42.86 8.87 12.82
C ALA A 23 -41.90 8.14 11.87
N ALA A 24 -42.42 7.33 10.94
CA ALA A 24 -41.62 6.68 9.91
C ALA A 24 -40.95 7.69 8.96
N LEU A 25 -41.65 8.76 8.55
CA LEU A 25 -41.07 9.82 7.72
C LEU A 25 -39.98 10.61 8.46
N LEU A 26 -40.22 10.99 9.72
CA LEU A 26 -39.25 11.73 10.53
C LEU A 26 -38.00 10.90 10.83
N THR A 27 -38.11 9.58 10.89
CA THR A 27 -36.98 8.65 11.09
C THR A 27 -36.47 8.03 9.79
N ALA A 28 -37.06 8.34 8.63
CA ALA A 28 -36.68 7.76 7.35
C ALA A 28 -35.20 7.97 7.00
N PRO A 29 -34.57 9.14 7.24
CA PRO A 29 -33.13 9.30 7.00
C PRO A 29 -32.27 8.34 7.83
N PHE A 30 -32.66 8.07 9.08
CA PHE A 30 -31.96 7.11 9.93
C PHE A 30 -32.10 5.69 9.40
N TRP A 31 -33.32 5.25 9.04
CA TRP A 31 -33.54 3.90 8.50
C TRP A 31 -32.85 3.69 7.16
N LEU A 32 -32.85 4.71 6.30
CA LEU A 32 -32.10 4.69 5.05
C LEU A 32 -30.60 4.50 5.31
N ALA A 33 -30.03 5.31 6.21
CA ALA A 33 -28.63 5.18 6.60
C ALA A 33 -28.32 3.81 7.22
N PHE A 34 -29.21 3.28 8.06
CA PHE A 34 -29.05 1.98 8.71
C PHE A 34 -29.02 0.82 7.71
N VAL A 35 -29.88 0.85 6.69
CA VAL A 35 -29.92 -0.15 5.61
C VAL A 35 -28.73 0.00 4.66
N LEU A 36 -28.33 1.24 4.35
CA LEU A 36 -27.20 1.51 3.47
C LEU A 36 -25.84 1.26 4.15
N TRP A 37 -25.75 1.35 5.48
CA TRP A 37 -24.52 1.14 6.24
C TRP A 37 -23.81 -0.16 5.88
N PRO A 38 -24.42 -1.36 5.97
CA PRO A 38 -23.72 -2.61 5.68
C PRO A 38 -23.23 -2.66 4.22
N LEU A 39 -23.97 -2.07 3.27
CA LEU A 39 -23.54 -1.97 1.88
C LEU A 39 -22.31 -1.08 1.75
N PHE A 40 -22.31 0.11 2.36
CA PHE A 40 -21.14 1.00 2.38
C PHE A 40 -19.96 0.37 3.10
N TRP A 41 -20.19 -0.37 4.18
CA TRP A 41 -19.12 -1.06 4.91
C TRP A 41 -18.48 -2.16 4.07
N ILE A 42 -19.26 -2.99 3.37
CA ILE A 42 -18.74 -4.01 2.45
C ILE A 42 -18.03 -3.35 1.27
N TRP A 43 -18.67 -2.36 0.65
CA TRP A 43 -18.09 -1.62 -0.47
C TRP A 43 -16.76 -0.98 -0.08
N ARG A 44 -16.71 -0.33 1.08
CA ARG A 44 -15.48 0.24 1.64
C ARG A 44 -14.46 -0.84 1.97
N ARG A 45 -14.84 -1.98 2.54
CA ARG A 45 -13.91 -3.09 2.79
C ARG A 45 -13.29 -3.67 1.52
N VAL A 46 -14.04 -3.67 0.41
CA VAL A 46 -13.58 -4.16 -0.89
C VAL A 46 -12.82 -3.09 -1.67
N ARG A 47 -13.13 -1.80 -1.47
CA ARG A 47 -12.53 -0.69 -2.21
C ARG A 47 -11.35 -0.04 -1.50
N ASP A 48 -11.38 0.07 -0.19
CA ASP A 48 -10.23 0.40 0.66
C ASP A 48 -9.31 -0.84 0.80
N ARG A 49 -9.25 -1.68 -0.24
CA ARG A 49 -8.33 -2.82 -0.29
C ARG A 49 -6.95 -2.28 0.03
N GLN A 50 -6.41 -2.80 1.12
CA GLN A 50 -5.22 -2.28 1.76
C GLN A 50 -4.10 -2.22 0.73
N LEU A 51 -3.53 -1.02 0.58
CA LEU A 51 -2.32 -0.82 -0.21
C LEU A 51 -1.32 -1.90 0.19
N TRP A 52 -0.67 -2.50 -0.80
CA TRP A 52 0.33 -3.53 -0.55
C TRP A 52 1.52 -2.96 0.23
N THR A 53 1.92 -1.74 -0.13
CA THR A 53 2.98 -0.99 0.52
C THR A 53 2.52 -0.51 1.89
N GLU A 54 3.19 -0.98 2.94
CA GLU A 54 2.93 -0.57 4.32
C GLU A 54 3.79 0.63 4.72
N LYS A 55 5.02 0.69 4.19
CA LYS A 55 5.95 1.80 4.41
C LYS A 55 6.89 1.95 3.21
N VAL A 56 7.35 3.18 2.99
CA VAL A 56 8.40 3.52 2.03
C VAL A 56 9.54 4.10 2.84
N GLU A 57 10.74 3.54 2.68
CA GLU A 57 11.95 4.03 3.37
C GLU A 57 13.06 4.24 2.35
N LEU A 58 13.85 5.28 2.55
CA LEU A 58 15.09 5.49 1.80
C LEU A 58 16.19 4.64 2.46
N LEU A 59 16.69 3.64 1.74
CA LEU A 59 17.84 2.86 2.20
C LEU A 59 19.12 3.50 1.68
N VAL A 60 19.94 4.01 2.60
CA VAL A 60 21.23 4.62 2.30
C VAL A 60 22.34 3.59 2.52
N HIS A 61 23.25 3.49 1.55
CA HIS A 61 24.53 2.80 1.67
C HIS A 61 25.63 3.80 1.99
N ASP A 62 26.54 3.38 2.87
CA ASP A 62 27.69 4.17 3.34
C ASP A 62 27.35 5.63 3.70
N PRO A 63 26.56 5.85 4.77
CA PRO A 63 26.09 7.18 5.14
C PRO A 63 27.22 8.12 5.61
N GLU A 64 28.43 7.59 5.86
CA GLU A 64 29.60 8.38 6.24
C GLU A 64 30.38 8.89 5.01
N SER A 65 30.03 8.42 3.80
CA SER A 65 30.57 8.92 2.53
C SER A 65 30.22 10.39 2.31
N SER A 66 31.11 11.12 1.62
CA SER A 66 30.83 12.49 1.16
C SER A 66 29.68 12.54 0.15
N GLU A 67 29.43 11.45 -0.56
CA GLU A 67 28.34 11.28 -1.52
C GLU A 67 27.62 9.96 -1.19
N PRO A 68 26.64 9.98 -0.28
CA PRO A 68 25.92 8.78 0.11
C PRO A 68 24.97 8.34 -1.00
N PHE A 69 25.00 7.06 -1.33
CA PHE A 69 24.11 6.46 -2.31
C PHE A 69 22.88 5.87 -1.61
N GLY A 70 21.67 6.12 -2.12
CA GLY A 70 20.47 5.51 -1.55
C GLY A 70 19.30 5.50 -2.53
N LEU A 71 18.42 4.52 -2.36
CA LEU A 71 17.23 4.33 -3.19
C LEU A 71 16.00 4.15 -2.31
N GLU A 72 14.85 4.58 -2.84
CA GLU A 72 13.56 4.37 -2.20
C GLU A 72 13.14 2.91 -2.29
N VAL A 73 12.74 2.35 -1.15
CA VAL A 73 12.40 0.94 -1.01
C VAL A 73 11.01 0.80 -0.40
N LEU A 74 10.21 -0.04 -1.05
CA LEU A 74 8.83 -0.31 -0.70
C LEU A 74 8.78 -1.58 0.15
N PHE A 75 8.31 -1.45 1.38
CA PHE A 75 8.08 -2.60 2.25
C PHE A 75 6.60 -2.93 2.22
N GLY A 76 6.29 -4.15 1.79
CA GLY A 76 4.93 -4.67 1.77
C GLY A 76 4.81 -5.95 2.58
N ARG A 77 3.61 -6.52 2.52
CA ARG A 77 3.21 -7.68 3.33
C ARG A 77 3.95 -8.97 3.05
N ASP A 78 4.38 -9.15 1.80
CA ASP A 78 4.99 -10.39 1.32
C ASP A 78 6.49 -10.22 1.00
N GLY A 79 7.05 -9.05 1.32
CA GLY A 79 8.47 -8.76 1.16
C GLY A 79 8.75 -7.33 0.77
N VAL A 80 9.99 -7.11 0.34
CA VAL A 80 10.52 -5.80 -0.03
C VAL A 80 10.68 -5.70 -1.55
N ARG A 81 10.31 -4.54 -2.10
CA ARG A 81 10.38 -4.24 -3.53
C ARG A 81 11.02 -2.89 -3.79
N VAL A 82 11.64 -2.74 -4.95
CA VAL A 82 12.28 -1.49 -5.40
C VAL A 82 11.70 -1.13 -6.76
N ALA A 83 11.39 0.15 -7.00
CA ALA A 83 10.87 0.59 -8.29
C ALA A 83 11.93 0.41 -9.39
N VAL A 84 11.52 -0.09 -10.56
CA VAL A 84 12.43 -0.27 -11.70
C VAL A 84 12.99 1.07 -12.18
N ASP A 85 12.17 2.13 -12.15
CA ASP A 85 12.57 3.47 -12.59
C ASP A 85 13.69 4.06 -11.71
N GLU A 86 13.56 3.92 -10.38
CA GLU A 86 14.59 4.31 -9.41
C GLU A 86 15.92 3.59 -9.67
N VAL A 87 15.86 2.28 -9.92
CA VAL A 87 17.04 1.47 -10.22
C VAL A 87 17.65 1.86 -11.57
N ASN A 88 16.83 2.09 -12.60
CA ASN A 88 17.31 2.50 -13.93
C ASN A 88 17.88 3.92 -13.97
N GLY A 89 17.61 4.73 -12.93
CA GLY A 89 18.27 6.02 -12.74
C GLY A 89 19.77 5.91 -12.44
N VAL A 90 20.25 4.74 -12.02
CA VAL A 90 21.66 4.48 -11.76
C VAL A 90 22.38 4.09 -13.06
N GLU A 91 23.52 4.74 -13.33
CA GLU A 91 24.25 4.57 -14.58
C GLU A 91 24.65 3.10 -14.83
N GLY A 92 24.29 2.58 -16.00
CA GLY A 92 24.65 1.24 -16.45
C GLY A 92 23.80 0.09 -15.88
N LEU A 93 22.87 0.34 -14.95
CA LEU A 93 22.07 -0.75 -14.35
C LEU A 93 21.04 -1.36 -15.30
N SER A 94 20.41 -0.56 -16.16
CA SER A 94 19.41 -1.04 -17.12
C SER A 94 19.97 -2.18 -17.99
N ASP A 95 21.22 -2.06 -18.42
CA ASP A 95 21.92 -3.08 -19.23
C ASP A 95 22.46 -4.23 -18.37
N ALA A 96 22.78 -3.98 -17.10
CA ALA A 96 23.30 -5.02 -16.20
C ALA A 96 22.20 -5.93 -15.63
N LEU A 97 20.95 -5.46 -15.59
CA LEU A 97 19.81 -6.15 -14.99
C LEU A 97 18.86 -6.79 -16.01
N THR A 98 19.22 -6.88 -17.30
CA THR A 98 18.32 -7.31 -18.41
C THR A 98 17.79 -8.75 -18.29
N GLY A 99 18.24 -9.54 -17.31
CA GLY A 99 17.74 -10.88 -17.01
C GLY A 99 17.05 -11.03 -15.65
N ILE A 100 16.95 -9.95 -14.87
CA ILE A 100 16.36 -9.98 -13.53
C ILE A 100 14.84 -9.83 -13.66
N PRO A 101 14.05 -10.71 -13.03
CA PRO A 101 12.60 -10.67 -13.13
C PRO A 101 12.05 -9.38 -12.51
N THR A 102 11.10 -8.75 -13.22
CA THR A 102 10.31 -7.64 -12.71
C THR A 102 8.87 -8.08 -12.47
N ARG A 103 8.22 -7.41 -11.51
CA ARG A 103 6.78 -7.47 -11.32
C ARG A 103 6.12 -6.34 -12.08
N LYS A 104 5.04 -6.71 -12.79
CA LYS A 104 4.17 -5.75 -13.46
C LYS A 104 3.49 -4.82 -12.46
N PRO A 105 3.07 -3.62 -12.89
CA PRO A 105 2.27 -2.73 -12.06
C PRO A 105 1.02 -3.43 -11.54
N ASP A 106 0.66 -3.14 -10.30
CA ASP A 106 -0.56 -3.59 -9.65
C ASP A 106 -1.30 -2.36 -9.08
N GLU A 107 -2.13 -1.74 -9.92
CA GLU A 107 -2.96 -0.59 -9.53
C GLU A 107 -3.91 -0.92 -8.37
N ALA A 108 -4.38 -2.17 -8.29
CA ALA A 108 -5.29 -2.59 -7.23
C ALA A 108 -4.57 -2.68 -5.87
N ALA A 109 -3.26 -2.92 -5.89
CA ALA A 109 -2.37 -2.89 -4.72
C ALA A 109 -1.75 -1.50 -4.46
N GLY A 110 -2.00 -0.51 -5.32
CA GLY A 110 -1.43 0.83 -5.23
C GLY A 110 0.01 0.95 -5.70
N ILE A 111 0.48 0.04 -6.57
CA ILE A 111 1.82 0.05 -7.15
C ILE A 111 1.68 0.33 -8.66
N PRO A 112 1.72 1.60 -9.11
CA PRO A 112 1.43 1.96 -10.50
C PRO A 112 2.62 1.77 -11.45
N PHE A 113 3.74 1.20 -10.97
CA PHE A 113 4.98 1.04 -11.72
C PHE A 113 5.55 -0.38 -11.57
N GLU A 114 6.50 -0.72 -12.44
CA GLU A 114 7.22 -2.00 -12.35
C GLU A 114 8.19 -2.00 -11.17
N THR A 115 8.35 -3.18 -10.55
CA THR A 115 9.23 -3.34 -9.38
C THR A 115 10.11 -4.57 -9.51
N TYR A 116 11.32 -4.49 -8.94
CA TYR A 116 12.15 -5.65 -8.66
C TYR A 116 11.84 -6.18 -7.25
N ASP A 117 11.88 -7.52 -7.08
CA ASP A 117 11.89 -8.12 -5.75
C ASP A 117 13.29 -7.95 -5.12
N ALA A 118 13.35 -7.57 -3.85
CA ALA A 118 14.60 -7.31 -3.15
C ALA A 118 15.56 -8.52 -3.14
N ALA A 119 15.01 -9.72 -3.07
CA ALA A 119 15.79 -10.96 -3.09
C ALA A 119 16.53 -11.16 -4.42
N ASP A 120 15.92 -10.81 -5.55
CA ASP A 120 16.51 -10.97 -6.86
C ASP A 120 17.64 -9.95 -7.10
N LEU A 121 17.43 -8.70 -6.67
CA LEU A 121 18.49 -7.67 -6.70
C LEU A 121 19.67 -8.05 -5.79
N ALA A 122 19.39 -8.54 -4.57
CA ALA A 122 20.43 -8.99 -3.65
C ALA A 122 21.23 -10.18 -4.22
N ALA A 123 20.56 -11.14 -4.85
CA ALA A 123 21.22 -12.27 -5.49
C ALA A 123 22.10 -11.81 -6.66
N TRP A 124 21.62 -10.88 -7.48
CA TRP A 124 22.40 -10.28 -8.54
C TRP A 124 23.64 -9.54 -8.00
N GLY A 125 23.50 -8.74 -6.95
CA GLY A 125 24.61 -7.95 -6.42
C GLY A 125 25.72 -8.80 -5.83
N VAL A 126 25.37 -9.90 -5.15
CA VAL A 126 26.34 -10.90 -4.69
C VAL A 126 27.09 -11.51 -5.87
N ALA A 127 26.36 -12.00 -6.89
CA ALA A 127 26.99 -12.60 -8.07
C ALA A 127 27.87 -11.60 -8.85
N TRP A 128 27.46 -10.34 -8.90
CA TRP A 128 28.22 -9.29 -9.58
C TRP A 128 29.55 -8.99 -8.87
N LEU A 129 29.52 -8.88 -7.53
CA LEU A 129 30.71 -8.65 -6.70
C LEU A 129 31.67 -9.84 -6.68
N GLU A 130 31.17 -11.07 -6.80
CA GLU A 130 32.03 -12.26 -6.95
C GLU A 130 32.86 -12.20 -8.24
N VAL A 131 32.28 -11.67 -9.33
CA VAL A 131 32.97 -11.52 -10.62
C VAL A 131 33.83 -10.26 -10.65
N HIS A 132 33.43 -9.20 -9.93
CA HIS A 132 34.08 -7.90 -9.91
C HIS A 132 34.42 -7.45 -8.48
N PRO A 133 35.34 -8.13 -7.78
CA PRO A 133 35.65 -7.86 -6.37
C PRO A 133 36.21 -6.45 -6.15
N ASP A 134 37.00 -5.97 -7.11
CA ASP A 134 37.61 -4.64 -7.12
C ASP A 134 36.83 -3.68 -8.05
N GLY A 135 35.55 -3.97 -8.31
CA GLY A 135 34.69 -3.10 -9.09
C GLY A 135 34.56 -1.72 -8.46
N GLU A 136 34.63 -0.68 -9.29
CA GLU A 136 34.43 0.72 -8.91
C GLU A 136 33.27 1.34 -9.72
N GLY A 137 32.75 2.46 -9.23
CA GLY A 137 31.67 3.21 -9.86
C GLY A 137 30.27 2.72 -9.51
N ALA A 138 29.27 3.28 -10.20
CA ALA A 138 27.85 3.17 -9.85
C ALA A 138 27.34 1.72 -9.74
N LEU A 139 27.80 0.82 -10.63
CA LEU A 139 27.44 -0.60 -10.58
C LEU A 139 27.97 -1.30 -9.32
N ALA A 140 29.20 -0.98 -8.91
CA ALA A 140 29.80 -1.56 -7.72
C ALA A 140 29.15 -1.01 -6.45
N GLU A 141 28.88 0.30 -6.41
CA GLU A 141 28.14 0.95 -5.31
C GLU A 141 26.73 0.37 -5.17
N PHE A 142 26.01 0.21 -6.28
CA PHE A 142 24.70 -0.42 -6.27
C PHE A 142 24.79 -1.88 -5.81
N ALA A 143 25.74 -2.66 -6.33
CA ALA A 143 25.91 -4.05 -5.91
C ALA A 143 26.17 -4.17 -4.40
N ARG A 144 26.98 -3.27 -3.81
CA ARG A 144 27.18 -3.19 -2.35
C ARG A 144 25.92 -2.72 -1.61
N TRP A 145 25.19 -1.76 -2.16
CA TRP A 145 23.91 -1.32 -1.63
C TRP A 145 22.88 -2.45 -1.55
N THR A 146 22.88 -3.40 -2.51
CA THR A 146 21.96 -4.56 -2.46
C THR A 146 22.17 -5.44 -1.23
N ASP A 147 23.35 -5.41 -0.59
CA ASP A 147 23.55 -6.11 0.69
C ASP A 147 22.78 -5.41 1.83
N THR A 148 22.70 -4.07 1.80
CA THR A 148 21.86 -3.31 2.74
C THR A 148 20.38 -3.66 2.53
N LEU A 149 19.95 -3.74 1.27
CA LEU A 149 18.60 -4.19 0.90
C LEU A 149 18.30 -5.61 1.38
N ARG A 150 19.26 -6.55 1.25
CA ARG A 150 19.15 -7.92 1.73
C ARG A 150 18.93 -7.98 3.24
N HIS A 151 19.66 -7.17 4.01
CA HIS A 151 19.47 -7.09 5.46
C HIS A 151 18.08 -6.53 5.81
N ALA A 152 17.61 -5.52 5.09
CA ALA A 152 16.30 -4.94 5.27
C ALA A 152 15.16 -5.94 4.95
N ASP A 153 15.25 -6.69 3.86
CA ASP A 153 14.26 -7.72 3.49
C ASP A 153 14.21 -8.84 4.53
N ASN A 154 15.37 -9.29 5.02
CA ASN A 154 15.44 -10.28 6.09
C ASN A 154 14.84 -9.77 7.41
N ALA A 155 14.98 -8.48 7.72
CA ALA A 155 14.38 -7.88 8.90
C ALA A 155 12.85 -7.74 8.76
N ALA A 156 12.36 -7.43 7.57
CA ALA A 156 10.93 -7.28 7.29
C ALA A 156 10.14 -8.60 7.36
N ARG A 157 10.80 -9.75 7.16
CA ARG A 157 10.18 -11.08 7.18
C ARG A 157 10.13 -11.76 8.56
N ARG A 158 10.69 -11.15 9.60
CA ARG A 158 10.74 -11.69 10.97
C ARG A 158 9.55 -11.23 11.80
#